data_AF-A0A087UUT1-F1
#
_entry.id   AF-A0A087UUT1-F1
#
_cell.length_a   1.000
_cell.length_b   1.000
_cell.length_c   1.000
_cell.angle_alpha   90.00
_cell.angle_beta   90.00
_cell.angle_gamma   90.00
#
_symmetry.space_group_name_H-M   'P 1'
#
loop_
_entity.id
_entity.type
_entity.pdbx_description
1 polymer ?
#
loop_
_entity_poly.entity_id
_entity_poly.type
_entity_poly.pdbx_seq_one_letter_code
_entity_poly.pdbx_strand_id
1 'polypeptide(L)'
;MPFSKDVALQILGLPAFATRRDILLRYKVLALQYFPEKHNNSSFAVQEFSNISEAACTLLFPSEKPRDHQTLTQMYGMFQYIFFGDDKNSEEINIDSLESDSENESDCEHL
;
A
#
# COMPACT_ATOMS: atom_id res chain seq x y z
N MET A 1 18.62 0.57 2.55
CA MET A 1 18.63 0.84 4.00
C MET A 1 17.20 1.05 4.41
N PRO A 2 16.69 0.31 5.40
CA PRO A 2 15.33 0.51 5.91
C PRO A 2 15.15 1.94 6.42
N PHE A 3 13.97 2.53 6.19
CA PHE A 3 13.64 3.80 6.82
C PHE A 3 13.72 3.69 8.35
N SER A 4 14.24 4.72 9.00
CA SER A 4 14.12 4.87 10.45
C SER A 4 12.65 5.11 10.80
N LYS A 5 12.24 4.77 12.04
CA LYS A 5 10.84 4.95 12.51
C LYS A 5 10.31 6.36 12.23
N ASP A 6 11.08 7.39 12.54
CA ASP A 6 10.70 8.80 12.34
C ASP A 6 10.54 9.17 10.86
N VAL A 7 11.36 8.58 9.99
CA VAL A 7 11.26 8.80 8.54
C VAL A 7 10.04 8.08 7.98
N ALA A 8 9.78 6.85 8.42
CA ALA A 8 8.61 6.09 8.01
C ALA A 8 7.29 6.79 8.42
N LEU A 9 7.24 7.37 9.63
CA LEU A 9 6.11 8.17 10.07
C LEU A 9 5.91 9.42 9.19
N GLN A 10 7.00 10.11 8.83
CA GLN A 10 6.93 11.26 7.93
C GLN A 10 6.44 10.89 6.52
N ILE A 11 6.89 9.76 5.96
CA ILE A 11 6.42 9.26 4.65
C ILE A 11 4.92 9.00 4.67
N LEU A 12 4.40 8.41 5.75
CA LEU A 12 2.96 8.22 5.91
C LEU A 12 2.23 9.52 6.30
N GLY A 13 2.94 10.59 6.65
CA GLY A 13 2.35 11.84 7.15
C GLY A 13 1.68 11.67 8.52
N LEU A 14 2.25 10.82 9.37
CA LEU A 14 1.74 10.49 10.70
C LEU A 14 2.57 11.14 11.81
N PRO A 15 1.94 11.52 12.93
CA PRO A 15 2.66 12.02 14.10
C PRO A 15 3.41 10.90 14.84
N ALA A 16 4.38 11.28 15.68
CA ALA A 16 5.19 10.34 16.48
C ALA A 16 4.38 9.43 17.42
N PHE A 17 3.17 9.84 17.79
CA PHE A 17 2.25 9.11 18.66
C PHE A 17 1.18 8.30 17.88
N ALA A 18 1.30 8.18 16.56
CA ALA A 18 0.35 7.43 15.74
C ALA A 18 0.25 5.97 16.20
N THR A 19 -0.97 5.47 16.28
CA THR A 19 -1.24 4.08 16.67
C THR A 19 -1.07 3.13 15.49
N ARG A 20 -1.03 1.83 15.77
CA ARG A 20 -1.01 0.79 14.73
C ARG A 20 -2.21 0.92 13.77
N ARG A 21 -3.39 1.30 14.28
CA ARG A 21 -4.59 1.51 13.45
C ARG A 21 -4.41 2.70 12.50
N ASP A 22 -3.84 3.80 12.98
CA ASP A 22 -3.57 4.99 12.16
C ASP A 22 -2.59 4.67 11.03
N ILE A 23 -1.56 3.89 11.33
CA ILE A 23 -0.58 3.42 10.35
C ILE A 23 -1.26 2.59 9.25
N LEU A 24 -2.11 1.62 9.64
CA LEU A 24 -2.85 0.80 8.68
C LEU A 24 -3.79 1.63 7.81
N LEU A 25 -4.61 2.50 8.42
CA LEU A 25 -5.55 3.35 7.69
C LEU A 25 -4.81 4.24 6.70
N ARG A 26 -3.73 4.88 7.15
CA ARG A 26 -2.96 5.80 6.31
C ARG A 26 -2.25 5.09 5.18
N TYR A 27 -1.68 3.92 5.45
CA TYR A 27 -1.14 3.04 4.41
C TYR A 27 -2.21 2.67 3.39
N LYS A 28 -3.41 2.24 3.81
CA LYS A 28 -4.50 1.86 2.89
C LYS A 28 -4.85 3.03 1.95
N VAL A 29 -5.02 4.23 2.48
CA VAL A 29 -5.34 5.43 1.68
C VAL A 29 -4.23 5.72 0.65
N LEU A 30 -2.97 5.77 1.09
CA LEU A 30 -1.84 6.10 0.22
C LEU A 30 -1.58 5.00 -0.82
N ALA A 31 -1.72 3.73 -0.44
CA ALA A 31 -1.55 2.59 -1.33
C ALA A 31 -2.58 2.58 -2.45
N LEU A 32 -3.83 2.96 -2.17
CA LEU A 32 -4.87 3.12 -3.19
C LEU A 32 -4.66 4.36 -4.06
N GLN A 33 -4.11 5.43 -3.47
CA GLN A 33 -3.81 6.67 -4.19
C GLN A 33 -2.68 6.50 -5.19
N TYR A 34 -1.60 5.81 -4.81
CA TYR A 34 -0.39 5.63 -5.64
C TYR A 34 -0.30 4.23 -6.26
N PHE A 35 -1.40 3.48 -6.32
CA PHE A 35 -1.41 2.13 -6.88
C PHE A 35 -0.89 2.15 -8.33
N PRO A 36 0.20 1.41 -8.67
CA PRO A 36 0.90 1.58 -9.94
C PRO A 36 0.01 1.44 -11.18
N GLU A 37 -0.95 0.50 -11.18
CA GLU A 37 -1.86 0.29 -12.30
C GLU A 37 -2.74 1.52 -12.59
N LYS A 38 -3.16 2.27 -11.56
CA LYS A 38 -3.95 3.50 -11.72
C LYS A 38 -3.17 4.64 -12.37
N HIS A 39 -1.84 4.52 -12.43
CA HIS A 39 -0.93 5.54 -12.94
C HIS A 39 -0.11 5.05 -14.15
N ASN A 40 -0.65 4.10 -14.92
CA ASN A 40 0.01 3.53 -16.10
C ASN A 40 1.43 2.99 -15.79
N ASN A 41 1.65 2.46 -14.59
CA ASN A 41 2.95 2.01 -14.11
C ASN A 41 4.05 3.07 -14.22
N SER A 42 3.71 4.34 -14.05
CA SER A 42 4.69 5.42 -14.03
C SER A 42 5.76 5.17 -12.96
N SER A 43 7.01 5.49 -13.28
CA SER A 43 8.14 5.35 -12.35
C SER A 43 7.90 6.09 -11.04
N PHE A 44 7.22 7.24 -11.11
CA PHE A 44 6.81 8.02 -9.95
C PHE A 44 5.85 7.25 -9.03
N ALA A 45 4.76 6.69 -9.57
CA ALA A 45 3.80 5.95 -8.77
C ALA A 45 4.41 4.68 -8.17
N VAL A 46 5.25 3.98 -8.93
CA VAL A 46 5.98 2.80 -8.43
C VAL A 46 6.93 3.18 -7.29
N GLN A 47 7.64 4.29 -7.42
CA GLN A 47 8.54 4.78 -6.37
C GLN A 47 7.76 5.19 -5.11
N GLU A 48 6.65 5.91 -5.26
CA GLU A 48 5.82 6.30 -4.12
C GLU A 48 5.19 5.09 -3.43
N PHE A 49 4.62 4.16 -4.20
CA PHE A 49 4.08 2.91 -3.67
C PHE A 49 5.14 2.10 -2.91
N SER A 50 6.38 2.13 -3.38
CA SER A 50 7.53 1.54 -2.69
C SER A 50 7.86 2.22 -1.38
N ASN A 51 7.97 3.55 -1.39
CA ASN A 51 8.24 4.34 -0.18
C ASN A 51 7.17 4.08 0.89
N ILE A 52 5.89 4.07 0.49
CA ILE A 52 4.75 3.86 1.38
C ILE A 52 4.74 2.44 1.95
N SER A 53 5.00 1.42 1.13
CA SER A 53 5.05 0.02 1.55
C SER A 53 6.19 -0.25 2.52
N GLU A 54 7.39 0.27 2.22
CA GLU A 54 8.55 0.12 3.09
C GLU A 54 8.33 0.84 4.44
N ALA A 55 7.82 2.07 4.42
CA ALA A 55 7.50 2.83 5.62
C ALA A 55 6.50 2.09 6.51
N ALA A 56 5.40 1.59 5.94
CA ALA A 56 4.42 0.82 6.69
C ALA A 56 5.02 -0.50 7.22
N CYS A 57 5.89 -1.15 6.45
CA CYS A 57 6.52 -2.41 6.86
C CYS A 57 7.41 -2.20 8.10
N THR A 58 8.24 -1.15 8.09
CA THR A 58 9.08 -0.77 9.22
C THR A 58 8.26 -0.52 10.48
N LEU A 59 7.09 0.13 10.34
CA LEU A 59 6.26 0.52 11.50
C LEU A 59 5.39 -0.63 12.03
N LEU A 60 4.88 -1.50 11.14
CA LEU A 60 3.98 -2.60 11.51
C LEU A 60 4.73 -3.88 11.90
N PHE A 61 5.92 -4.10 11.34
CA PHE A 61 6.71 -5.32 11.51
C PHE A 61 8.17 -5.00 11.93
N PRO A 62 8.39 -4.31 13.06
CA PRO A 62 9.73 -3.88 13.47
C PRO A 62 10.69 -5.03 13.81
N SER A 63 10.17 -6.26 13.98
CA SER A 63 10.96 -7.46 14.27
C SER A 63 11.35 -8.25 13.00
N GLU A 64 10.80 -7.91 11.83
CA GLU A 64 11.26 -8.50 10.57
C GLU A 64 12.59 -7.86 10.17
N LYS A 65 13.51 -8.66 9.62
CA LYS A 65 14.76 -8.11 9.08
C LYS A 65 14.41 -7.05 8.04
N PRO A 66 15.09 -5.89 8.06
CA PRO A 66 14.85 -4.86 7.08
C PRO A 66 15.06 -5.43 5.68
N ARG A 67 13.99 -5.46 4.90
CA ARG A 67 14.04 -5.88 3.50
C ARG A 67 14.62 -4.71 2.71
N ASP A 68 15.92 -4.76 2.43
CA ASP A 68 16.49 -3.84 1.46
C ASP A 68 15.82 -4.10 0.10
N HIS A 69 15.06 -3.12 -0.37
CA HIS A 69 14.43 -3.10 -1.69
C HIS A 69 13.31 -4.15 -1.88
N GLN A 70 12.07 -3.77 -1.53
CA GLN A 70 10.90 -4.61 -1.81
C GLN A 70 10.59 -4.62 -3.32
N THR A 71 10.47 -5.81 -3.90
CA THR A 71 10.00 -5.96 -5.28
C THR A 71 8.51 -5.61 -5.39
N LEU A 72 8.03 -5.25 -6.59
CA LEU A 72 6.59 -5.01 -6.85
C LEU A 72 5.71 -6.13 -6.31
N THR A 73 6.10 -7.38 -6.51
CA THR A 73 5.39 -8.55 -5.97
C THR A 73 5.31 -8.54 -4.45
N GLN A 74 6.37 -8.16 -3.74
CA GLN A 74 6.36 -8.08 -2.28
C GLN A 74 5.46 -6.95 -1.78
N MET A 75 5.47 -5.80 -2.46
CA MET A 75 4.60 -4.67 -2.14
C MET A 75 3.12 -5.03 -2.35
N TYR A 76 2.79 -5.69 -3.47
CA TYR A 76 1.44 -6.19 -3.72
C TYR A 76 1.01 -7.26 -2.71
N GLY A 77 1.91 -8.17 -2.33
CA GLY A 77 1.62 -9.15 -1.28
C GLY A 77 1.32 -8.49 0.07
N MET A 78 2.05 -7.44 0.43
CA MET A 78 1.79 -6.67 1.64
C MET A 78 0.46 -5.91 1.56
N PHE A 79 0.15 -5.29 0.41
CA PHE A 79 -1.15 -4.68 0.14
C PHE A 79 -2.27 -5.71 0.33
N GLN A 80 -2.20 -6.87 -0.32
CA GLN A 80 -3.21 -7.92 -0.18
C GLN A 80 -3.35 -8.40 1.28
N TYR A 81 -2.24 -8.59 1.98
CA TYR A 81 -2.26 -8.99 3.39
C TYR A 81 -2.96 -7.94 4.28
N ILE A 82 -2.72 -6.64 4.06
CA ILE A 82 -3.33 -5.57 4.86
C ILE A 82 -4.79 -5.30 4.48
N PHE A 83 -5.14 -5.45 3.20
CA PHE A 83 -6.50 -5.20 2.70
C PHE A 83 -7.44 -6.39 2.93
N PHE A 84 -6.95 -7.61 2.75
CA PHE A 84 -7.78 -8.83 2.75
C PHE A 84 -7.44 -9.80 3.90
N GLY A 85 -6.38 -9.54 4.68
CA GLY A 85 -5.96 -10.42 5.78
C GLY A 85 -6.63 -10.13 7.14
N ASP A 86 -7.56 -9.18 7.22
CA ASP A 86 -8.15 -8.70 8.49
C ASP A 86 -9.54 -9.30 8.80
N ASP A 87 -9.75 -10.58 8.49
CA ASP A 87 -11.04 -11.27 8.70
C ASP A 87 -11.38 -11.58 10.18
N LYS A 88 -10.62 -11.08 11.17
CA LYS A 88 -10.84 -11.42 12.59
C LYS A 88 -10.86 -10.27 13.60
N ASN A 89 -10.64 -9.01 13.22
CA ASN A 89 -10.71 -7.90 14.19
C ASN A 89 -11.03 -6.50 13.60
N SER A 90 -11.63 -6.45 12.41
CA SER A 90 -12.03 -5.20 11.77
C SER A 90 -13.39 -4.72 12.30
N GLU A 91 -13.38 -3.92 13.37
CA GLU A 91 -14.40 -2.87 13.50
C GLU A 91 -14.35 -2.01 12.23
N GLU A 92 -15.47 -2.06 11.49
CA GLU A 92 -15.88 -1.27 10.34
C GLU A 92 -14.92 -0.15 9.89
N ILE A 93 -14.09 -0.46 8.89
CA ILE A 93 -13.69 0.56 7.92
C ILE A 93 -14.41 0.18 6.64
N ASN A 94 -15.60 0.75 6.46
CA ASN A 94 -16.38 0.64 5.24
C ASN A 94 -15.60 1.37 4.12
N ILE A 95 -14.76 0.62 3.40
CA ILE A 95 -14.21 1.01 2.10
C ILE A 95 -15.04 0.28 1.02
N ASP A 96 -16.36 0.36 1.13
CA ASP A 96 -17.32 -0.09 0.12
C ASP A 96 -17.50 1.03 -0.91
N SER A 97 -16.54 1.19 -1.83
CA SER A 97 -16.69 2.00 -3.06
C SER A 97 -15.41 2.04 -3.91
N LEU A 98 -14.71 0.91 -4.08
CA LEU A 98 -13.74 0.79 -5.16
C LEU A 98 -14.11 -0.40 -6.04
N GLU A 99 -15.31 -0.31 -6.61
CA GLU A 99 -15.61 -0.91 -7.91
C GLU A 99 -14.58 -0.35 -8.91
N SER A 100 -13.51 -1.12 -9.15
CA SER A 100 -12.72 -0.96 -10.36
C SER A 100 -13.49 -1.70 -11.43
N ASP A 101 -14.47 -1.00 -12.00
CA ASP A 101 -15.13 -1.37 -13.23
C ASP A 101 -14.08 -1.29 -14.34
N SER A 102 -13.48 -2.44 -14.63
CA SER A 102 -12.48 -2.62 -15.69
C SER A 102 -13.08 -3.56 -16.72
N GLU A 103 -14.16 -3.12 -17.36
CA GLU A 103 -14.67 -3.68 -18.61
C GLU A 103 -13.66 -3.38 -19.73
N ASN A 104 -12.65 -4.24 -19.86
CA ASN A 104 -11.80 -4.28 -21.04
C ASN A 104 -12.45 -5.20 -22.10
N GLU A 105 -13.49 -4.71 -22.77
CA GLU A 105 -13.94 -5.25 -24.05
C GLU A 105 -13.00 -4.77 -25.16
N SER A 106 -11.95 -5.54 -25.44
CA SER A 106 -11.14 -5.39 -26.65
C SER A 106 -11.68 -6.32 -27.73
N ASP A 107 -12.75 -5.88 -28.40
CA ASP A 107 -13.23 -6.53 -29.62
C ASP A 107 -12.32 -6.11 -30.80
N CYS A 108 -11.43 -7.01 -31.21
CA CYS A 108 -10.65 -6.87 -32.44
C CYS A 108 -11.47 -7.44 -33.61
N GLU A 109 -12.32 -6.61 -34.22
CA GLU A 109 -12.93 -6.94 -35.50
C GLU A 109 -11.88 -6.92 -36.62
N HIS A 110 -11.82 -8.04 -37.34
CA HIS A 110 -11.13 -8.23 -38.61
C HIS A 110 -11.65 -7.26 -39.67
N LEU A 111 -10.74 -6.62 -40.40
CA LEU A 111 -10.97 -6.15 -41.77
C LEU A 111 -9.71 -6.35 -42.63
#